data_AF-A0AAV5YQ02-F1
#
_entry.id   AF-A0AAV5YQ02-F1
#
_cell.length_a   1.000
_cell.length_b   1.000
_cell.length_c   1.000
_cell.angle_alpha   90.00
_cell.angle_beta   90.00
_cell.angle_gamma   90.00
#
_symmetry.space_group_name_H-M   'P 1'
#
loop_
_entity.id
_entity.type
_entity.pdbx_description
1 polymer ?
#
loop_
_entity_poly.entity_id
_entity_poly.type
_entity_poly.pdbx_seq_one_letter_code
_entity_poly.pdbx_strand_id
1 'polypeptide(L)'
;MTRLDTQLEPWLGDFDGMLERRVIRVLVPYSRTLYFNDKGTQRGLVADSLKDFEGYLNKKLKLKNRPISVVALPTTREEMLAGLRDG
;
A
#
# COMPACT_ATOMS: atom_id res chain seq x y z
N MET A 1 13.81 -14.87 -7.10
CA MET A 1 12.78 -14.56 -6.09
C MET A 1 12.69 -13.05 -6.03
N THR A 2 11.67 -12.48 -6.66
CA THR A 2 11.66 -11.09 -7.09
C THR A 2 11.23 -10.23 -5.90
N ARG A 3 11.78 -9.03 -5.73
CA ARG A 3 11.57 -8.14 -4.57
C ARG A 3 10.10 -7.84 -4.22
N LEU A 4 9.19 -8.11 -5.16
CA LEU A 4 7.74 -7.97 -5.02
C LEU A 4 7.12 -9.06 -4.12
N ASP A 5 7.62 -10.29 -4.16
CA ASP A 5 7.04 -11.43 -3.43
C ASP A 5 7.12 -11.20 -1.90
N THR A 6 8.25 -10.70 -1.42
CA THR A 6 8.48 -10.40 0.01
C THR A 6 7.66 -9.21 0.52
N GLN A 7 7.17 -8.33 -0.37
CA GLN A 7 6.36 -7.17 0.03
C GLN A 7 4.88 -7.52 0.20
N LEU A 8 4.45 -8.70 -0.25
CA LEU A 8 3.06 -9.15 -0.22
C LEU A 8 2.80 -10.17 0.90
N GLU A 9 3.84 -10.69 1.57
CA GLU A 9 3.65 -11.65 2.66
C GLU A 9 2.86 -11.01 3.82
N PRO A 10 1.85 -11.72 4.34
CA PRO A 10 1.13 -11.32 5.54
C PRO A 10 2.06 -11.00 6.70
N TRP A 11 1.86 -9.84 7.32
CA TRP A 11 2.59 -9.48 8.53
C TRP A 11 1.75 -8.57 9.43
N LEU A 12 1.91 -8.76 10.73
CA LEU A 12 1.22 -7.98 11.76
C LEU A 12 2.16 -6.99 12.43
N GLY A 13 1.62 -5.83 12.75
CA GLY A 13 2.27 -4.78 13.51
C GLY A 13 1.66 -3.43 13.16
N ASP A 14 2.25 -2.38 13.70
CA ASP A 14 1.77 -1.03 13.56
C ASP A 14 2.68 -0.21 12.63
N PHE A 15 2.54 1.11 12.72
CA PHE A 15 3.28 2.05 11.90
C PHE A 15 4.80 1.95 12.08
N ASP A 16 5.30 1.67 13.29
CA ASP A 16 6.74 1.60 13.52
C ASP A 16 7.34 0.40 12.77
N GLY A 17 6.64 -0.74 12.79
CA GLY A 17 7.00 -1.91 11.99
C GLY A 17 6.94 -1.65 10.47
N MET A 18 6.02 -0.79 10.00
CA MET A 18 5.95 -0.36 8.59
C MET A 18 7.14 0.52 8.22
N LEU A 19 7.55 1.42 9.13
CA LEU A 19 8.68 2.33 8.95
C LEU A 19 10.01 1.59 8.83
N GLU A 20 10.23 0.57 9.66
CA GLU A 20 11.44 -0.27 9.61
C GLU A 20 11.56 -1.00 8.27
N ARG A 21 10.44 -1.58 7.81
CA ARG A 21 10.35 -2.33 6.54
C ARG A 21 10.36 -1.42 5.31
N ARG A 22 10.01 -0.14 5.47
CA ARG A 22 9.83 0.85 4.40
C ARG A 22 8.68 0.54 3.45
N VAL A 23 7.69 -0.21 3.94
CA VAL A 23 6.54 -0.63 3.15
C VAL A 23 5.30 -0.43 3.99
N ILE A 24 4.37 0.37 3.48
CA ILE A 24 3.01 0.49 4.02
C ILE A 24 2.10 -0.23 3.03
N ARG A 25 1.47 -1.31 3.48
CA ARG A 25 0.49 -2.06 2.69
C ARG A 25 -0.90 -1.50 2.98
N VAL A 26 -1.65 -1.18 1.93
CA VAL A 26 -3.00 -0.61 2.07
C VAL A 26 -3.98 -1.48 1.31
N LEU A 27 -4.90 -2.11 2.03
CA LEU A 27 -6.02 -2.81 1.43
C LEU A 27 -6.95 -1.80 0.76
N VAL A 28 -7.21 -2.01 -0.52
CA VAL A 28 -8.07 -1.12 -1.32
C VAL A 28 -9.21 -1.91 -1.95
N PRO A 29 -10.47 -1.47 -1.82
CA PRO A 29 -11.58 -2.13 -2.48
C PRO A 29 -11.48 -1.89 -3.98
N TYR A 30 -11.51 -2.97 -4.77
CA TYR A 30 -11.53 -2.84 -6.22
C TYR A 30 -12.84 -2.20 -6.70
N SER A 31 -12.76 -1.05 -7.36
CA SER A 31 -13.89 -0.42 -8.03
C SER A 31 -13.44 0.54 -9.12
N ARG A 32 -14.26 0.71 -10.17
CA ARG A 32 -13.91 1.57 -11.31
C ARG A 32 -13.73 3.05 -10.93
N THR A 33 -14.26 3.47 -9.78
CA THR A 33 -14.12 4.84 -9.27
C THR A 33 -12.95 4.96 -8.29
N LEU A 34 -12.79 4.00 -7.39
CA LEU A 34 -11.84 4.10 -6.28
C LEU A 34 -10.46 3.59 -6.69
N TYR A 35 -10.38 2.34 -7.16
CA TYR A 35 -9.12 1.71 -7.49
C TYR A 35 -9.32 0.64 -8.56
N PHE A 36 -8.63 0.81 -9.69
CA PHE A 36 -8.59 -0.18 -10.76
C PHE A 36 -7.20 -0.21 -11.43
N ASN A 37 -6.91 -1.32 -12.09
CA ASN A 37 -5.71 -1.45 -12.91
C ASN A 37 -6.09 -1.29 -14.38
N ASP A 38 -5.37 -0.42 -15.08
CA ASP A 38 -5.45 -0.27 -16.54
C ASP A 38 -4.07 -0.51 -17.14
N LYS A 39 -3.91 -1.66 -17.82
CA LYS A 39 -2.66 -2.07 -18.49
C LYS A 39 -1.41 -1.98 -17.60
N GLY A 40 -1.51 -2.45 -16.36
CA GLY A 40 -0.42 -2.40 -15.39
C GLY A 40 -0.31 -1.08 -14.63
N THR A 41 -1.09 -0.06 -14.99
CA THR A 41 -1.12 1.21 -14.28
C THR A 41 -2.25 1.26 -13.27
N GLN A 42 -1.93 1.61 -12.03
CA GLN A 42 -2.93 1.84 -10.99
C GLN A 42 -3.63 3.19 -11.22
N ARG A 43 -4.96 3.20 -11.15
CA ARG A 43 -5.83 4.35 -11.44
C ARG A 43 -6.97 4.43 -10.44
N GLY A 44 -7.61 5.61 -10.38
CA GLY A 44 -8.76 5.88 -9.52
C GLY A 44 -8.40 6.78 -8.34
N LEU A 45 -9.43 7.29 -7.67
CA LEU A 45 -9.27 8.29 -6.61
C LEU A 45 -8.33 7.82 -5.49
N VAL A 46 -8.43 6.54 -5.12
CA VAL A 46 -7.59 5.95 -4.05
C VAL A 46 -6.16 5.78 -4.55
N ALA A 47 -5.94 5.37 -5.80
CA ALA A 47 -4.59 5.23 -6.35
C ALA A 47 -3.84 6.57 -6.34
N ASP A 48 -4.51 7.65 -6.76
CA ASP A 48 -3.94 9.00 -6.74
C ASP A 48 -3.68 9.46 -5.29
N SER A 49 -4.64 9.23 -4.39
CA SER A 49 -4.50 9.56 -2.96
C SER A 49 -3.33 8.83 -2.30
N LEU A 50 -3.09 7.55 -2.63
CA LEU A 50 -1.97 6.78 -2.10
C LEU A 50 -0.63 7.30 -2.58
N LYS A 51 -0.54 7.73 -3.85
CA LYS A 51 0.66 8.34 -4.40
C LYS A 51 0.99 9.67 -3.71
N ASP A 52 -0.02 10.50 -3.48
CA ASP A 52 0.16 11.76 -2.75
C ASP A 52 0.54 11.52 -1.30
N PHE A 53 -0.04 10.49 -0.67
CA PHE A 53 0.28 10.09 0.69
C PHE A 53 1.72 9.58 0.82
N GLU A 54 2.20 8.76 -0.11
CA GLU A 54 3.61 8.34 -0.17
C GLU A 54 4.55 9.55 -0.25
N GLY A 55 4.25 10.48 -1.16
CA GLY A 55 5.03 11.71 -1.32
C GLY A 55 5.02 12.57 -0.05
N TYR A 56 3.87 12.70 0.60
CA TYR A 56 3.73 13.41 1.87
C TYR A 56 4.57 12.76 2.97
N LEU A 57 4.47 11.45 3.17
CA LEU A 57 5.20 10.72 4.20
C LEU A 57 6.71 10.86 4.01
N ASN A 58 7.20 10.67 2.79
CA ASN A 58 8.62 10.76 2.49
C ASN A 58 9.17 12.18 2.72
N LYS A 59 8.39 13.22 2.41
CA LYS A 59 8.74 14.61 2.73
C LYS A 59 8.72 14.89 4.24
N LYS A 60 7.66 14.46 4.93
CA LYS A 60 7.46 14.73 6.37
C LYS A 60 8.50 14.03 7.23
N LEU A 61 8.78 12.77 6.95
CA LEU A 61 9.74 11.94 7.69
C LEU A 61 11.19 12.17 7.24
N LYS A 62 11.43 13.03 6.24
CA LYS A 62 12.75 13.38 5.70
C LYS A 62 13.58 12.14 5.33
N LEU A 63 12.91 11.14 4.76
CA LEU A 63 13.52 9.87 4.40
C LEU A 63 14.29 10.07 3.10
N LYS A 64 15.57 10.44 3.23
CA LYS A 64 16.45 10.75 2.10
C LYS A 64 16.70 9.53 1.22
N ASN A 65 17.66 8.69 1.62
CA ASN A 65 18.23 7.64 0.77
C ASN A 65 17.43 6.32 0.78
N ARG A 66 16.36 6.26 1.59
CA ARG A 66 15.51 5.07 1.71
C ARG A 66 14.06 5.49 1.96
N PRO A 67 13.33 5.91 0.90
CA PRO A 67 11.92 6.28 1.02
C PRO A 67 11.06 5.08 1.42
N ILE A 68 9.90 5.36 1.98
CA ILE A 68 8.81 4.40 2.14
C ILE A 68 8.08 4.26 0.82
N SER A 69 7.65 3.03 0.51
CA SER A 69 6.70 2.73 -0.55
C SER A 69 5.34 2.40 0.03
N VAL A 70 4.28 2.98 -0.55
CA VAL A 70 2.89 2.67 -0.23
C VAL A 70 2.37 1.73 -1.32
N VAL A 71 2.05 0.50 -0.92
CA VAL A 71 1.64 -0.57 -1.84
C VAL A 71 0.14 -0.81 -1.66
N ALA A 72 -0.61 -0.60 -2.72
CA ALA A 72 -2.03 -0.92 -2.74
C ALA A 72 -2.23 -2.43 -2.96
N LEU A 73 -3.03 -3.05 -2.10
CA LEU A 73 -3.44 -4.45 -2.15
C LEU A 73 -4.93 -4.52 -2.50
N PRO A 74 -5.29 -4.78 -3.77
CA PRO A 74 -6.67 -4.88 -4.17
C PRO A 74 -7.33 -6.06 -3.44
N THR A 75 -8.43 -5.78 -2.75
CA THR A 75 -9.21 -6.79 -2.04
C THR A 75 -10.70 -6.61 -2.34
N THR A 76 -11.48 -7.67 -2.14
CA THR A 76 -12.93 -7.57 -2.18
C THR A 76 -13.45 -6.86 -0.94
N ARG A 77 -14.66 -6.30 -1.01
CA ARG A 77 -15.23 -5.59 0.14
C ARG A 77 -15.46 -6.54 1.33
N GLU A 78 -15.81 -7.77 1.01
CA GLU A 78 -16.07 -8.86 1.93
C GLU A 78 -14.81 -9.31 2.66
N GLU A 79 -13.68 -9.39 1.96
CA GLU A 79 -12.40 -9.82 2.53
C GLU A 79 -11.63 -8.69 3.23
N MET A 80 -12.00 -7.43 3.00
CA MET A 80 -11.25 -6.27 3.51
C MET A 80 -11.04 -6.29 5.02
N LEU A 81 -12.08 -6.62 5.80
CA LEU A 81 -11.99 -6.67 7.26
C LEU A 81 -11.16 -7.87 7.74
N ALA A 82 -11.31 -9.02 7.09
CA ALA A 82 -10.52 -10.20 7.40
C ALA A 82 -9.04 -9.96 7.08
N GLY A 83 -8.73 -9.41 5.90
CA GLY A 83 -7.37 -9.08 5.48
C GLY A 83 -6.68 -8.09 6.41
N LEU A 84 -7.42 -7.10 6.96
CA LEU A 84 -6.82 -6.16 7.91
C LEU A 84 -6.44 -6.82 9.23
N ARG A 85 -7.23 -7.81 9.67
CA ARG A 85 -6.95 -8.59 10.88
C ARG A 85 -5.81 -9.57 10.68
N ASP A 86 -5.76 -10.21 9.50
CA ASP A 86 -4.89 -11.35 9.24
C ASP A 86 -3.49 -10.92 8.73
N GLY A 87 -3.37 -9.67 8.25
CA GLY A 87 -2.11 -9.04 7.89
C GLY A 87 -1.83 -9.01 6.41
#